data_AF-A0A8H2W5S8-F1
#
_entry.id   AF-A0A8H2W5S8-F1
#
_cell.length_a   1.000
_cell.length_b   1.000
_cell.length_c   1.000
_cell.angle_alpha   90.00
_cell.angle_beta   90.00
_cell.angle_gamma   90.00
#
_symmetry.space_group_name_H-M   'P 1'
#
loop_
_entity.id
_entity.type
_entity.pdbx_description
1 polymer ?
#
loop_
_entity_poly.entity_id
_entity_poly.type
_entity_poly.pdbx_seq_one_letter_code
_entity_poly.pdbx_strand_id
1 'polypeptide(L)'
;MTDIVAQNHGPHPVNVGMVDDFIEGDGLIIPVHPEFAFSDGNIEIQSSDFLFWLHEFQLNKFQLLAKKIGEFRKQAAAIGTTGPRHRIKIKVSDQSTDLVNTFRIIYTSIVPSIPPFSPDWTAFVSAIRIANRYDYPDLRVFAIGELCNLALPTIQRIRLADELAIPEWEPIALAELCHRTTPVSQYEAEILGASRVVEISRRREEEQRRRFRESRHIEYFSMVFGPNPWILMPLALWMFYAMLTGIANYTIKLTFVVAEEVGIAVRFLGLILNKIITVEY
;
A
#
# COMPACT_ATOMS: atom_id res chain seq x y z
N MET A 1 8.23 58.28 77.97
CA MET A 1 9.58 57.80 78.35
C MET A 1 9.54 56.30 78.17
N THR A 2 10.10 55.69 77.13
CA THR A 2 11.24 56.07 76.29
C THR A 2 11.12 55.28 74.97
N ASP A 3 11.47 55.91 73.86
CA ASP A 3 11.65 55.30 72.54
C ASP A 3 12.74 54.22 72.54
N ILE A 4 12.71 53.32 71.54
CA ILE A 4 13.82 53.06 70.59
C ILE A 4 13.52 51.87 69.64
N VAL A 5 13.44 52.23 68.35
CA VAL A 5 13.98 51.56 67.14
C VAL A 5 13.30 50.31 66.57
N ALA A 6 12.65 50.54 65.42
CA ALA A 6 12.28 49.58 64.40
C ALA A 6 13.50 49.11 63.59
N GLN A 7 13.56 47.81 63.28
CA GLN A 7 14.40 47.27 62.22
C GLN A 7 13.52 46.73 61.08
N ASN A 8 13.68 47.35 59.92
CA ASN A 8 13.13 46.96 58.63
C ASN A 8 13.77 45.64 58.17
N HIS A 9 12.97 44.61 57.93
CA HIS A 9 13.34 43.48 57.09
C HIS A 9 12.76 43.70 55.69
N GLY A 10 13.61 44.18 54.77
CA GLY A 10 13.32 44.23 53.35
C GLY A 10 13.26 42.82 52.73
N PRO A 11 12.65 42.67 51.54
CA PRO A 11 12.50 41.38 50.88
C PRO A 11 13.83 40.84 50.37
N HIS A 12 14.04 39.54 50.56
CA HIS A 12 15.15 38.76 50.03
C HIS A 12 15.30 38.93 48.50
N PRO A 13 16.51 39.17 47.98
CA PRO A 13 16.77 39.06 46.56
C PRO A 13 16.77 37.57 46.16
N VAL A 14 15.87 37.22 45.24
CA VAL A 14 15.91 35.95 44.50
C VAL A 14 17.17 35.99 43.64
N ASN A 15 18.08 35.06 43.91
CA ASN A 15 19.34 34.92 43.20
C ASN A 15 19.06 34.37 41.79
N VAL A 16 19.09 35.26 40.80
CA VAL A 16 19.15 34.93 39.37
C VAL A 16 20.62 34.80 39.00
N GLY A 17 21.12 33.57 38.98
CA GLY A 17 22.33 33.17 38.25
C GLY A 17 21.94 31.91 37.48
N MET A 18 21.77 31.91 36.15
CA MET A 18 22.79 32.14 35.14
C MET A 18 24.07 31.36 35.47
N VAL A 19 24.05 30.08 35.11
CA VAL A 19 25.25 29.33 34.74
C VAL A 19 24.92 28.64 33.42
N ASP A 20 24.94 29.44 32.37
CA ASP A 20 25.05 29.01 30.99
C ASP A 20 26.52 28.68 30.74
N ASP A 21 26.94 27.46 31.08
CA ASP A 21 28.18 26.89 30.57
C ASP A 21 27.85 26.19 29.23
N PHE A 22 27.68 27.01 28.19
CA PHE A 22 27.70 26.56 26.81
C PHE A 22 29.14 26.25 26.42
N ILE A 23 29.48 24.98 26.32
CA ILE A 23 30.66 24.55 25.57
C ILE A 23 30.28 24.51 24.10
N GLU A 24 30.95 25.37 23.31
CA GLU A 24 30.91 25.42 21.85
C GLU A 24 31.20 24.06 21.21
N GLY A 25 30.18 23.55 20.55
CA GLY A 25 30.26 22.90 19.25
C GLY A 25 28.90 23.15 18.60
N ASP A 26 28.83 23.35 17.28
CA ASP A 26 27.58 23.48 16.52
C ASP A 26 26.74 22.18 16.55
N GLY A 27 26.39 21.73 17.75
CA GLY A 27 25.56 20.58 18.03
C GLY A 27 24.13 21.06 18.15
N LEU A 28 23.38 20.90 17.08
CA LEU A 28 21.93 21.10 17.07
C LEU A 28 21.33 20.42 18.32
N ILE A 29 20.74 21.20 19.23
CA ILE A 29 20.04 20.65 20.39
C ILE A 29 18.78 19.97 19.86
N ILE A 30 18.79 18.64 19.84
CA ILE A 30 17.65 17.86 19.36
C ILE A 30 16.61 17.78 20.49
N PRO A 31 15.39 18.35 20.31
CA PRO A 31 14.37 18.36 21.34
C PRO A 31 13.77 16.96 21.58
N VAL A 32 13.19 16.76 22.76
CA VAL A 32 12.41 15.53 23.06
C VAL A 32 11.02 15.65 22.46
N HIS A 33 10.55 14.61 21.79
CA HIS A 33 9.23 14.58 21.18
C HIS A 33 8.13 14.59 22.27
N PRO A 34 7.15 15.51 22.22
CA PRO A 34 6.20 15.71 23.32
C PRO A 34 5.30 14.49 23.60
N GLU A 35 4.93 13.73 22.57
CA GLU A 35 4.08 12.53 22.73
C GLU A 35 4.86 11.30 23.22
N PHE A 36 6.18 11.29 23.06
CA PHE A 36 7.03 10.13 23.33
C PHE A 36 8.16 10.53 24.29
N ALA A 37 7.74 11.12 25.41
CA ALA A 37 8.60 11.56 26.50
C ALA A 37 8.29 10.79 27.80
N PHE A 38 8.20 9.46 27.72
CA PHE A 38 7.83 8.64 28.88
C PHE A 38 8.90 8.73 29.98
N SER A 39 8.52 9.19 31.17
CA SER A 39 9.44 9.39 32.30
C SER A 39 10.04 8.08 32.80
N ASP A 40 9.29 6.99 32.69
CA ASP A 40 9.68 5.61 32.98
C ASP A 40 10.29 4.89 31.76
N GLY A 41 10.39 5.56 30.61
CA GLY A 41 11.05 5.07 29.41
C GLY A 41 12.54 4.82 29.68
N ASN A 42 12.99 3.59 29.40
CA ASN A 42 14.34 3.13 29.65
C ASN A 42 15.24 3.12 28.41
N ILE A 43 14.70 3.49 27.24
CA ILE A 43 15.42 3.63 25.97
C ILE A 43 15.22 5.06 25.43
N GLU A 44 16.30 5.65 24.91
CA GLU A 44 16.30 6.93 24.19
C GLU A 44 16.65 6.66 22.72
N ILE A 45 15.68 6.81 21.81
CA ILE A 45 15.92 6.79 20.36
C ILE A 45 16.18 8.22 19.89
N GLN A 46 17.22 8.43 19.11
CA GLN A 46 17.59 9.72 18.54
C GLN A 46 17.47 9.66 17.01
N SER A 47 16.53 10.41 16.44
CA SER A 47 16.45 10.71 15.00
C SER A 47 17.19 12.02 14.67
N SER A 48 17.05 12.51 13.44
CA SER A 48 17.56 13.83 13.05
C SER A 48 16.89 14.98 13.80
N ASP A 49 15.58 14.86 14.05
CA ASP A 49 14.76 15.99 14.49
C ASP A 49 14.32 15.86 15.95
N PHE A 50 14.28 14.63 16.51
CA PHE A 50 13.76 14.40 17.85
C PHE A 50 14.50 13.30 18.64
N LEU A 51 14.42 13.43 19.96
CA LEU A 51 14.66 12.37 20.93
C LEU A 51 13.33 11.75 21.35
N PHE A 52 13.28 10.42 21.45
CA PHE A 52 12.12 9.65 21.89
C PHE A 52 12.49 8.84 23.12
N TRP A 53 11.77 9.02 24.22
CA TRP A 53 11.92 8.20 25.43
C TRP A 53 10.82 7.15 25.45
N LEU A 54 11.24 5.89 25.31
CA LEU A 54 10.38 4.75 25.01
C LEU A 54 10.64 3.58 25.96
N HIS A 55 9.68 2.67 26.03
CA HIS A 55 9.79 1.43 26.80
C HIS A 55 10.46 0.33 25.98
N GLU A 56 11.49 -0.28 26.54
CA GLU A 56 12.21 -1.42 25.95
C GLU A 56 11.29 -2.59 25.59
N PHE A 57 10.25 -2.84 26.39
CA PHE A 57 9.24 -3.86 26.08
C PHE A 57 8.62 -3.69 24.68
N GLN A 58 8.36 -2.45 24.26
CA GLN A 58 7.81 -2.18 22.92
C GLN A 58 8.86 -2.32 21.84
N LEU A 59 10.09 -1.88 22.14
CA LEU A 59 11.20 -1.92 21.18
C LEU A 59 11.75 -3.34 20.98
N ASN A 60 11.58 -4.22 21.96
CA ASN A 60 11.99 -5.63 21.86
C ASN A 60 11.18 -6.43 20.84
N LYS A 61 10.04 -5.89 20.37
CA LYS A 61 9.28 -6.47 19.26
C LYS A 61 9.98 -6.30 17.91
N PHE A 62 10.89 -5.34 17.80
CA PHE A 62 11.74 -5.13 16.64
C PHE A 62 13.06 -5.88 16.83
N GLN A 63 13.30 -6.96 16.08
CA GLN A 63 14.40 -7.88 16.35
C GLN A 63 15.77 -7.20 16.31
N LEU A 64 15.98 -6.28 15.35
CA LEU A 64 17.26 -5.58 15.23
C LEU A 64 17.48 -4.54 16.34
N LEU A 65 16.41 -3.88 16.81
CA LEU A 65 16.51 -2.99 17.97
C LEU A 65 16.74 -3.79 19.25
N ALA A 66 16.03 -4.90 19.45
CA ALA A 66 16.22 -5.80 20.59
C ALA A 66 17.68 -6.27 20.70
N LYS A 67 18.26 -6.70 19.58
CA LYS A 67 19.67 -7.09 19.50
C LYS A 67 20.60 -5.94 19.91
N LYS A 68 20.40 -4.76 19.33
CA LYS A 68 21.22 -3.56 19.62
C LYS A 68 21.11 -3.14 21.09
N ILE A 69 19.90 -3.16 21.66
CA ILE A 69 19.65 -2.90 23.09
C ILE A 69 20.42 -3.91 23.95
N GLY A 70 20.35 -5.20 23.62
CA GLY A 70 21.06 -6.26 24.32
C GLY A 70 22.59 -6.09 24.28
N GLU A 71 23.15 -5.68 23.15
CA GLU A 71 24.57 -5.38 22.99
C GLU A 71 25.00 -4.20 23.89
N PHE A 72 24.24 -3.11 23.90
CA PHE A 72 24.50 -1.97 24.78
C PHE A 72 24.42 -2.35 26.26
N ARG A 73 23.44 -3.17 26.65
CA ARG A 73 23.32 -3.65 28.04
C ARG A 73 24.54 -4.46 28.46
N LYS A 74 25.03 -5.36 27.60
CA LYS A 74 26.23 -6.17 27.88
C LYS A 74 27.47 -5.29 28.04
N GLN A 75 27.64 -4.29 27.18
CA GLN A 75 28.75 -3.34 27.27
C GLN A 75 28.68 -2.51 28.55
N ALA A 76 27.51 -1.98 28.88
CA ALA A 76 27.33 -1.16 30.07
C ALA A 76 27.54 -1.97 31.38
N ALA A 77 27.13 -3.25 31.39
CA ALA A 77 27.41 -4.16 32.50
C ALA A 77 28.91 -4.45 32.66
N ALA A 78 29.66 -4.56 31.56
CA ALA A 78 31.12 -4.77 31.59
C ALA A 78 31.89 -3.53 32.10
N ILE A 79 31.36 -2.33 31.86
CA ILE A 79 31.99 -1.05 32.26
C ILE A 79 31.53 -0.61 33.67
N GLY A 80 30.54 -1.28 34.26
CA GLY A 80 30.02 -0.94 35.59
C GLY A 80 29.20 0.36 35.63
N THR A 81 28.73 0.85 34.49
CA THR A 81 28.01 2.14 34.36
C THR A 81 26.48 2.01 34.40
N THR A 82 25.94 0.80 34.60
CA THR A 82 24.49 0.58 34.67
C THR A 82 23.92 0.94 36.04
N GLY A 83 23.68 2.24 36.27
CA GLY A 83 22.68 2.65 37.25
C GLY A 83 21.26 2.30 36.73
N PRO A 84 20.31 1.93 37.60
CA PRO A 84 18.94 1.54 37.22
C PRO A 84 18.12 2.64 36.51
N ARG A 85 18.66 3.85 36.38
CA ARG A 85 18.02 5.02 35.74
C ARG A 85 18.69 5.47 34.44
N HIS A 86 19.72 4.77 33.97
CA HIS A 86 20.42 5.18 32.75
C HIS A 86 19.66 4.70 31.51
N ARG A 87 19.16 5.64 30.70
CA ARG A 87 18.53 5.33 29.39
C ARG A 87 19.58 4.91 28.38
N ILE A 88 19.34 3.81 27.67
CA ILE A 88 20.20 3.38 26.57
C ILE A 88 19.93 4.25 25.36
N LYS A 89 20.97 4.89 24.82
CA LYS A 89 20.86 5.80 23.67
C LYS A 89 21.09 5.05 22.36
N ILE A 90 20.13 5.15 21.44
CA ILE A 90 20.17 4.52 20.13
C ILE A 90 19.95 5.58 19.06
N LYS A 91 20.98 5.87 18.27
CA LYS A 91 20.86 6.71 17.08
C LYS A 91 20.28 5.90 15.91
N VAL A 92 19.35 6.52 15.20
CA VAL A 92 18.69 5.99 14.00
C VAL A 92 18.69 7.06 12.89
N SER A 93 18.68 6.61 11.63
CA SER A 93 18.66 7.50 10.46
C SER A 93 17.28 7.63 9.83
N ASP A 94 16.24 7.16 10.52
CA ASP A 94 14.85 7.21 10.05
C ASP A 94 14.27 8.62 10.15
N GLN A 95 13.33 8.89 9.24
CA GLN A 95 12.52 10.09 9.29
C GLN A 95 11.70 10.10 10.58
N SER A 96 11.69 11.22 11.30
CA SER A 96 10.97 11.34 12.56
C SER A 96 9.47 11.09 12.39
N THR A 97 8.90 11.46 11.24
CA THR A 97 7.50 11.20 10.89
C THR A 97 7.19 9.72 10.82
N ASP A 98 8.08 8.92 10.21
CA ASP A 98 7.90 7.47 10.10
C ASP A 98 7.95 6.81 11.50
N LEU A 99 8.87 7.26 12.35
CA LEU A 99 8.97 6.82 13.74
C LEU A 99 7.71 7.18 14.55
N VAL A 100 7.26 8.44 14.49
CA VAL A 100 6.08 8.92 15.22
C VAL A 100 4.84 8.13 14.84
N ASN A 101 4.57 7.97 13.54
CA ASN A 101 3.42 7.20 13.05
C ASN A 101 3.48 5.74 13.51
N THR A 102 4.66 5.12 13.42
CA THR A 102 4.86 3.74 13.87
C THR A 102 4.64 3.60 15.37
N PHE A 103 5.18 4.52 16.16
CA PHE A 103 5.03 4.50 17.62
C PHE A 103 3.58 4.72 18.03
N ARG A 104 2.84 5.61 17.37
CA ARG A 104 1.40 5.75 17.61
C ARG A 104 0.69 4.40 17.39
N ILE A 105 0.96 3.71 16.29
CA ILE A 105 0.35 2.39 16.01
C ILE A 105 0.64 1.38 17.11
N ILE A 106 1.91 1.21 17.53
CA ILE A 106 2.27 0.16 18.51
C ILE A 106 1.92 0.51 19.96
N TYR A 107 1.73 1.79 20.29
CA TYR A 107 1.37 2.23 21.64
C TYR A 107 -0.13 2.50 21.84
N THR A 108 -0.92 2.69 20.77
CA THR A 108 -2.37 2.99 20.87
C THR A 108 -3.13 1.94 21.67
N SER A 109 -2.74 0.67 21.61
CA SER A 109 -3.41 -0.42 22.34
C SER A 109 -3.00 -0.53 23.81
N ILE A 110 -1.97 0.19 24.26
CA ILE A 110 -1.29 -0.08 25.54
C ILE A 110 -1.25 1.14 26.45
N VAL A 111 -1.24 2.36 25.88
CA VAL A 111 -1.07 3.59 26.66
C VAL A 111 -2.29 4.50 26.51
N PRO A 112 -3.15 4.61 27.54
CA PRO A 112 -4.34 5.47 27.52
C PRO A 112 -4.04 6.97 27.38
N SER A 113 -2.79 7.38 27.68
CA SER A 113 -2.38 8.79 27.64
C SER A 113 -2.02 9.29 26.25
N ILE A 114 -1.99 8.43 25.23
CA ILE A 114 -1.83 8.86 23.83
C ILE A 114 -3.22 9.22 23.30
N PRO A 115 -3.39 10.40 22.67
CA PRO A 115 -4.66 10.80 22.07
C PRO A 115 -5.20 9.72 21.12
N PRO A 116 -6.54 9.57 21.00
CA PRO A 116 -7.13 8.64 20.04
C PRO A 116 -6.56 8.89 18.64
N PHE A 117 -5.85 7.89 18.15
CA PHE A 117 -5.19 7.93 16.85
C PHE A 117 -6.01 7.12 15.86
N SER A 118 -6.45 7.76 14.78
CA SER A 118 -7.03 7.08 13.62
C SER A 118 -5.96 7.03 12.55
N PRO A 119 -5.28 5.88 12.35
CA PRO A 119 -4.22 5.77 11.37
C PRO A 119 -4.78 5.93 9.95
N ASP A 120 -4.19 6.83 9.17
CA ASP A 120 -4.43 6.89 7.73
C ASP A 120 -3.45 5.97 6.97
N TRP A 121 -3.57 5.95 5.64
CA TRP A 121 -2.68 5.14 4.81
C TRP A 121 -1.20 5.52 4.96
N THR A 122 -0.89 6.79 5.24
CA THR A 122 0.51 7.24 5.40
C THR A 122 1.13 6.66 6.67
N ALA A 123 0.34 6.55 7.74
CA ALA A 123 0.77 5.95 8.99
C ALA A 123 1.10 4.45 8.84
N PHE A 124 0.30 3.71 8.07
CA PHE A 124 0.60 2.30 7.77
C PHE A 124 1.83 2.16 6.87
N VAL A 125 2.02 3.04 5.88
CA VAL A 125 3.25 3.07 5.07
C VAL A 125 4.48 3.30 5.95
N SER A 126 4.42 4.29 6.85
CA SER A 126 5.47 4.54 7.85
C SER A 126 5.76 3.29 8.70
N ALA A 127 4.72 2.63 9.22
CA ALA A 127 4.87 1.41 10.01
C ALA A 127 5.53 0.27 9.22
N ILE A 128 5.15 0.08 7.96
CA ILE A 128 5.77 -0.95 7.10
C ILE A 128 7.25 -0.63 6.86
N ARG A 129 7.62 0.63 6.61
CA ARG A 129 9.03 1.03 6.44
C ARG A 129 9.86 0.72 7.68
N ILE A 130 9.39 1.11 8.86
CA ILE A 130 10.09 0.86 10.12
C ILE A 130 10.11 -0.65 10.43
N ALA A 131 9.02 -1.38 10.18
CA ALA A 131 8.94 -2.82 10.37
C ALA A 131 9.92 -3.59 9.46
N ASN A 132 10.00 -3.23 8.19
CA ASN A 132 10.98 -3.80 7.25
C ASN A 132 12.42 -3.51 7.70
N ARG A 133 12.68 -2.29 8.17
CA ARG A 133 14.03 -1.86 8.55
C ARG A 133 14.54 -2.52 9.81
N TYR A 134 13.69 -2.69 10.82
CA TYR A 134 14.07 -3.21 12.13
C TYR A 134 13.62 -4.64 12.41
N ASP A 135 13.12 -5.31 11.37
CA ASP A 135 12.65 -6.69 11.38
C ASP A 135 11.57 -6.94 12.45
N TYR A 136 10.39 -6.39 12.18
CA TYR A 136 9.17 -6.66 12.94
C TYR A 136 8.08 -7.24 12.02
N PRO A 137 8.11 -8.55 11.73
CA PRO A 137 7.23 -9.18 10.75
C PRO A 137 5.74 -9.06 11.10
N ASP A 138 5.35 -9.19 12.38
CA ASP A 138 3.93 -9.10 12.76
C ASP A 138 3.35 -7.71 12.50
N LEU A 139 4.12 -6.65 12.80
CA LEU A 139 3.72 -5.28 12.50
C LEU A 139 3.61 -5.06 10.99
N ARG A 140 4.53 -5.63 10.21
CA ARG A 140 4.48 -5.57 8.74
C ARG A 140 3.20 -6.22 8.22
N VAL A 141 2.89 -7.44 8.65
CA VAL A 141 1.70 -8.18 8.23
C VAL A 141 0.44 -7.42 8.63
N PHE A 142 0.36 -6.95 9.87
CA PHE A 142 -0.74 -6.14 10.38
C PHE A 142 -0.95 -4.87 9.53
N ALA A 143 0.10 -4.08 9.32
CA ALA A 143 -0.01 -2.81 8.61
C ALA A 143 -0.34 -3.02 7.12
N ILE A 144 0.14 -4.08 6.48
CA ILE A 144 -0.26 -4.43 5.10
C ILE A 144 -1.75 -4.82 5.06
N GLY A 145 -2.22 -5.60 6.02
CA GLY A 145 -3.63 -5.98 6.12
C GLY A 145 -4.55 -4.76 6.25
N GLU A 146 -4.22 -3.82 7.13
CA GLU A 146 -4.98 -2.57 7.27
C GLU A 146 -4.89 -1.70 6.01
N LEU A 147 -3.71 -1.60 5.39
CA LEU A 147 -3.53 -0.83 4.17
C LEU A 147 -4.32 -1.42 2.98
N CYS A 148 -4.47 -2.74 2.89
CA CYS A 148 -5.34 -3.43 1.91
C CYS A 148 -6.82 -3.05 2.08
N ASN A 149 -7.26 -2.81 3.31
CA ASN A 149 -8.65 -2.43 3.60
C ASN A 149 -8.96 -0.97 3.20
N LEU A 150 -7.93 -0.16 2.96
CA LEU A 150 -8.08 1.22 2.51
C LEU A 150 -8.24 1.28 0.99
N ALA A 151 -9.21 2.09 0.53
CA ALA A 151 -9.44 2.32 -0.90
C ALA A 151 -8.35 3.21 -1.50
N LEU A 152 -7.21 2.60 -1.87
CA LEU A 152 -6.09 3.31 -2.49
C LEU A 152 -6.24 3.40 -4.03
N PRO A 153 -5.97 4.57 -4.62
CA PRO A 153 -5.84 4.72 -6.06
C PRO A 153 -4.90 3.68 -6.67
N THR A 154 -5.27 3.15 -7.84
CA THR A 154 -4.52 2.09 -8.53
C THR A 154 -3.05 2.45 -8.74
N ILE A 155 -2.74 3.69 -9.12
CA ILE A 155 -1.34 4.10 -9.33
C ILE A 155 -0.54 4.18 -8.02
N GLN A 156 -1.21 4.55 -6.92
CA GLN A 156 -0.58 4.61 -5.61
C GLN A 156 -0.27 3.20 -5.09
N ARG A 157 -1.15 2.23 -5.36
CA ARG A 157 -0.87 0.81 -5.06
C ARG A 157 0.36 0.29 -5.79
N ILE A 158 0.55 0.62 -7.07
CA ILE A 158 1.74 0.22 -7.82
C ILE A 158 3.00 0.83 -7.21
N ARG A 159 2.97 2.13 -6.93
CA ARG A 159 4.11 2.81 -6.28
C ARG A 159 4.47 2.19 -4.93
N LEU A 160 3.46 1.92 -4.10
CA LEU A 160 3.68 1.32 -2.78
C LEU A 160 4.08 -0.16 -2.86
N ALA A 161 3.62 -0.90 -3.87
CA ALA A 161 4.05 -2.27 -4.13
C ALA A 161 5.57 -2.34 -4.37
N ASP A 162 6.08 -1.44 -5.21
CA ASP A 162 7.51 -1.31 -5.48
C ASP A 162 8.28 -0.87 -4.22
N GLU A 163 7.79 0.17 -3.54
CA GLU A 163 8.47 0.77 -2.37
C GLU A 163 8.54 -0.17 -1.17
N LEU A 164 7.44 -0.89 -0.89
CA LEU A 164 7.28 -1.70 0.33
C LEU A 164 7.55 -3.20 0.09
N ALA A 165 7.93 -3.56 -1.13
CA ALA A 165 8.13 -4.93 -1.59
C ALA A 165 6.88 -5.80 -1.35
N ILE A 166 5.75 -5.40 -1.95
CA ILE A 166 4.45 -6.11 -1.92
C ILE A 166 4.08 -6.51 -3.36
N PRO A 167 4.75 -7.52 -3.93
CA PRO A 167 4.62 -7.85 -5.35
C PRO A 167 3.20 -8.30 -5.76
N GLU A 168 2.38 -8.76 -4.81
CA GLU A 168 1.03 -9.26 -5.06
C GLU A 168 0.07 -8.16 -5.55
N TRP A 169 0.37 -6.89 -5.24
CA TRP A 169 -0.50 -5.76 -5.57
C TRP A 169 -0.33 -5.29 -7.01
N GLU A 170 0.89 -5.40 -7.57
CA GLU A 170 1.20 -4.87 -8.89
C GLU A 170 0.37 -5.52 -10.01
N PRO A 171 0.26 -6.86 -10.12
CA PRO A 171 -0.51 -7.50 -11.19
C PRO A 171 -1.98 -7.08 -11.19
N ILE A 172 -2.59 -6.97 -10.01
CA ILE A 172 -3.99 -6.58 -9.84
C ILE A 172 -4.17 -5.12 -10.27
N ALA A 173 -3.29 -4.23 -9.81
CA ALA A 173 -3.36 -2.83 -10.16
C ALA A 173 -3.09 -2.57 -11.66
N LEU A 174 -2.15 -3.28 -12.27
CA LEU A 174 -1.91 -3.20 -13.72
C LEU A 174 -3.11 -3.71 -14.52
N ALA A 175 -3.77 -4.77 -14.07
CA ALA A 175 -4.98 -5.28 -14.70
C ALA A 175 -6.11 -4.24 -14.64
N GLU A 176 -6.32 -3.58 -13.50
CA GLU A 176 -7.29 -2.49 -13.39
C GLU A 176 -6.97 -1.32 -14.33
N LEU A 177 -5.69 -0.93 -14.44
CA LEU A 177 -5.26 0.09 -15.38
C LEU A 177 -5.54 -0.34 -16.83
N CYS A 178 -5.43 -1.61 -17.19
CA CYS A 178 -5.77 -2.06 -18.55
C CYS A 178 -7.26 -1.90 -18.88
N HIS A 179 -8.16 -2.04 -17.90
CA HIS A 179 -9.61 -1.97 -18.10
C HIS A 179 -10.20 -0.56 -17.95
N ARG A 180 -9.45 0.37 -17.35
CA ARG A 180 -9.89 1.75 -17.12
C ARG A 180 -10.11 2.50 -18.43
N THR A 181 -11.22 3.23 -18.52
CA THR A 181 -11.57 4.06 -19.70
C THR A 181 -10.67 5.28 -19.83
N THR A 182 -10.24 5.87 -18.72
CA THR A 182 -9.38 7.05 -18.74
C THR A 182 -7.95 6.67 -19.17
N PRO A 183 -7.33 7.49 -20.04
CA PRO A 183 -5.95 7.29 -20.48
C PRO A 183 -4.97 7.40 -19.31
N VAL A 184 -3.77 6.85 -19.49
CA VAL A 184 -2.67 7.05 -18.54
C VAL A 184 -2.19 8.49 -18.72
N SER A 185 -2.19 9.26 -17.63
CA SER A 185 -1.68 10.63 -17.62
C SER A 185 -0.15 10.65 -17.58
N GLN A 186 0.45 11.80 -17.89
CA GLN A 186 1.90 11.99 -17.84
C GLN A 186 2.48 11.67 -16.45
N TYR A 187 1.83 12.15 -15.39
CA TYR A 187 2.23 11.87 -14.01
C TYR A 187 2.18 10.37 -13.68
N GLU A 188 1.14 9.67 -14.13
CA GLU A 188 1.05 8.21 -13.93
C GLU A 188 2.12 7.47 -14.74
N ALA A 189 2.43 7.95 -15.95
CA ALA A 189 3.47 7.36 -16.80
C ALA A 189 4.87 7.46 -16.16
N GLU A 190 5.15 8.55 -15.45
CA GLU A 190 6.40 8.73 -14.69
C GLU A 190 6.52 7.72 -13.55
N ILE A 191 5.43 7.43 -12.84
CA ILE A 191 5.41 6.42 -11.77
C ILE A 191 5.54 5.00 -12.33
N LEU A 192 4.84 4.70 -13.43
CA LEU A 192 4.85 3.39 -14.07
C LEU A 192 6.20 3.08 -14.73
N GLY A 193 6.87 4.10 -15.27
CA GLY A 193 8.01 3.92 -16.15
C GLY A 193 7.63 3.40 -17.53
N ALA A 194 8.54 3.57 -18.50
CA ALA A 194 8.27 3.34 -19.91
C ALA A 194 7.79 1.92 -20.23
N SER A 195 8.40 0.90 -19.61
CA SER A 195 8.07 -0.51 -19.88
C SER A 195 6.61 -0.85 -19.54
N ARG A 196 6.16 -0.47 -18.33
CA ARG A 196 4.78 -0.72 -17.88
C ARG A 196 3.77 0.07 -18.73
N VAL A 197 4.09 1.30 -19.12
CA VAL A 197 3.23 2.12 -19.99
C VAL A 197 3.05 1.49 -21.37
N VAL A 198 4.14 1.02 -21.98
CA VAL A 198 4.10 0.34 -23.29
C VAL A 198 3.23 -0.91 -23.21
N GLU A 199 3.39 -1.72 -22.16
CA GLU A 199 2.59 -2.95 -21.97
C GLU A 199 1.11 -2.66 -21.76
N ILE A 200 0.76 -1.67 -20.92
CA ILE A 200 -0.63 -1.24 -20.73
C ILE A 200 -1.23 -0.75 -22.05
N SER A 201 -0.48 0.04 -22.82
CA SER A 201 -0.94 0.58 -24.11
C SER A 201 -1.18 -0.54 -25.11
N ARG A 202 -0.24 -1.48 -25.23
CA ARG A 202 -0.37 -2.68 -26.09
C ARG A 202 -1.64 -3.47 -25.76
N ARG A 203 -1.87 -3.77 -24.47
CA ARG A 203 -3.07 -4.52 -24.03
C ARG A 203 -4.36 -3.77 -24.35
N ARG A 204 -4.40 -2.45 -24.10
CA ARG A 204 -5.56 -1.61 -24.41
C ARG A 204 -5.84 -1.57 -25.92
N GLU A 205 -4.82 -1.45 -26.76
CA GLU A 205 -4.96 -1.44 -28.23
C GLU A 205 -5.42 -2.80 -28.77
N GLU A 206 -4.93 -3.90 -28.21
CA GLU A 206 -5.39 -5.25 -28.57
C GLU A 206 -6.88 -5.44 -28.27
N GLU A 207 -7.32 -4.99 -27.10
CA GLU A 207 -8.72 -5.05 -26.69
C GLU A 207 -9.61 -4.13 -27.54
N GLN A 208 -9.14 -2.92 -27.87
CA GLN A 208 -9.86 -2.03 -28.80
C GLN A 208 -9.99 -2.64 -30.19
N ARG A 209 -8.91 -3.24 -30.73
CA ARG A 209 -8.94 -3.93 -32.03
C ARG A 209 -9.88 -5.14 -32.01
N ARG A 210 -9.97 -5.87 -30.91
CA ARG A 210 -10.92 -6.97 -30.72
C ARG A 210 -12.36 -6.45 -30.76
N ARG A 211 -12.69 -5.42 -29.97
CA ARG A 211 -14.02 -4.80 -29.94
C ARG A 211 -14.44 -4.22 -31.28
N PHE A 212 -13.52 -3.60 -32.01
CA PHE A 212 -13.80 -3.06 -33.34
C PHE A 212 -14.12 -4.17 -34.36
N ARG A 213 -13.40 -5.30 -34.33
CA ARG A 213 -13.72 -6.46 -35.18
C ARG A 213 -15.09 -7.04 -34.85
N GLU A 214 -15.40 -7.20 -33.57
CA GLU A 214 -16.71 -7.72 -33.12
C GLU A 214 -17.86 -6.79 -33.53
N SER A 215 -17.68 -5.48 -33.39
CA SER A 215 -18.68 -4.49 -33.80
C SER A 215 -18.93 -4.52 -35.30
N ARG A 216 -17.88 -4.62 -36.13
CA ARG A 216 -18.03 -4.78 -37.58
C ARG A 216 -18.72 -6.07 -37.98
N HIS A 217 -18.48 -7.17 -37.26
CA HIS A 217 -19.21 -8.42 -37.52
C HIS A 217 -20.70 -8.29 -37.19
N ILE A 218 -21.05 -7.59 -36.11
CA ILE A 218 -22.45 -7.33 -35.74
C ILE A 218 -23.10 -6.40 -36.76
N GLU A 219 -22.43 -5.33 -37.18
CA GLU A 219 -22.93 -4.42 -38.22
C GLU A 219 -23.10 -5.16 -39.56
N TYR A 220 -22.09 -5.92 -40.00
CA TYR A 220 -22.18 -6.72 -41.22
C TYR A 220 -23.32 -7.74 -41.15
N PHE A 221 -23.47 -8.41 -40.00
CA PHE A 221 -24.60 -9.33 -39.79
C PHE A 221 -25.95 -8.61 -39.86
N SER A 222 -26.07 -7.44 -39.24
CA SER A 222 -27.30 -6.62 -39.31
C SER A 222 -27.57 -6.05 -40.71
N MET A 223 -26.52 -5.79 -41.49
CA MET A 223 -26.60 -5.30 -42.87
C MET A 223 -27.01 -6.43 -43.84
N VAL A 224 -26.46 -7.63 -43.67
CA VAL A 224 -26.71 -8.79 -44.54
C VAL A 224 -28.07 -9.44 -44.24
N PHE A 225 -28.45 -9.55 -42.97
CA PHE A 225 -29.70 -10.24 -42.57
C PHE A 225 -30.84 -9.28 -42.22
N GLY A 226 -30.58 -7.97 -42.23
CA GLY A 226 -31.54 -6.94 -41.86
C GLY A 226 -31.90 -6.96 -40.36
N PRO A 227 -32.71 -6.00 -39.89
CA PRO A 227 -33.16 -5.94 -38.49
C PRO A 227 -34.19 -7.01 -38.12
N ASN A 228 -34.51 -7.92 -39.04
CA ASN A 228 -35.63 -8.84 -38.89
C ASN A 228 -35.15 -10.27 -38.55
N PRO A 229 -35.06 -10.65 -37.26
CA PRO A 229 -34.53 -11.95 -36.83
C PRO A 229 -35.36 -13.13 -37.33
N TRP A 230 -36.59 -12.91 -37.80
CA TRP A 230 -37.47 -13.93 -38.37
C TRP A 230 -36.91 -14.57 -39.66
N ILE A 231 -35.98 -13.91 -40.36
CA ILE A 231 -35.37 -14.44 -41.60
C ILE A 231 -34.44 -15.63 -41.30
N LEU A 232 -33.82 -15.67 -40.11
CA LEU A 232 -32.89 -16.73 -39.71
C LEU A 232 -33.55 -17.86 -38.91
N MET A 233 -34.79 -17.65 -38.47
CA MET A 233 -35.57 -18.61 -37.68
C MET A 233 -35.73 -19.99 -38.36
N PRO A 234 -36.05 -20.10 -39.67
CA PRO A 234 -36.17 -21.39 -40.34
C PRO A 234 -34.84 -22.17 -40.35
N LEU A 235 -33.72 -21.46 -40.51
CA LEU A 235 -32.37 -22.04 -40.55
C LEU A 235 -31.91 -22.48 -39.16
N ALA A 236 -32.21 -21.69 -38.13
CA ALA A 236 -31.95 -22.04 -36.73
C ALA A 236 -32.81 -23.23 -36.26
N LEU A 237 -34.11 -23.25 -36.60
CA LEU A 237 -35.01 -24.37 -36.33
C LEU A 237 -34.57 -25.64 -37.07
N TRP A 238 -34.12 -25.51 -38.32
CA TRP A 238 -33.60 -26.63 -39.09
C TRP A 238 -32.29 -27.17 -38.52
N MET A 239 -31.37 -26.29 -38.09
CA MET A 239 -30.13 -26.71 -37.41
C MET A 239 -30.42 -27.39 -36.06
N PHE A 240 -31.34 -26.84 -35.27
CA PHE A 240 -31.75 -27.42 -34.00
C PHE A 240 -32.42 -28.79 -34.19
N TYR A 241 -33.30 -28.90 -35.19
CA TYR A 241 -33.90 -30.17 -35.59
C TYR A 241 -32.85 -31.20 -36.02
N ALA A 242 -31.91 -30.83 -36.89
CA ALA A 242 -30.84 -31.71 -37.35
C ALA A 242 -29.90 -32.17 -36.22
N MET A 243 -29.69 -31.33 -35.20
CA MET A 243 -28.90 -31.64 -34.00
C MET A 243 -29.65 -32.63 -33.08
N LEU A 244 -30.96 -32.43 -32.90
CA LEU A 244 -31.82 -33.32 -32.10
C LEU A 244 -32.04 -34.70 -32.74
N THR A 245 -32.14 -34.77 -34.08
CA THR A 245 -32.37 -36.03 -34.79
C THR A 245 -31.08 -36.80 -35.11
N GLY A 246 -29.91 -36.32 -34.69
CA GLY A 246 -28.63 -37.00 -34.92
C GLY A 246 -28.17 -37.07 -36.39
N ILE A 247 -28.76 -36.26 -37.28
CA ILE A 247 -28.47 -36.26 -38.73
C ILE A 247 -27.20 -35.43 -39.06
N ALA A 248 -26.62 -34.75 -38.06
CA ALA A 248 -25.45 -33.87 -38.21
C ALA A 248 -24.25 -34.53 -38.94
N ASN A 249 -24.07 -35.84 -38.83
CA ASN A 249 -22.93 -36.53 -39.44
C ASN A 249 -23.02 -36.68 -40.98
N TYR A 250 -24.20 -36.55 -41.59
CA TYR A 250 -24.34 -36.63 -43.05
C TYR A 250 -24.41 -35.27 -43.75
N THR A 251 -24.73 -34.19 -43.02
CA THR A 251 -24.96 -32.86 -43.60
C THR A 251 -23.69 -32.02 -43.72
N ILE A 252 -22.65 -32.26 -42.90
CA ILE A 252 -21.38 -31.52 -42.97
C ILE A 252 -20.67 -31.68 -44.34
N LYS A 253 -20.88 -32.81 -45.03
CA LYS A 253 -20.30 -33.05 -46.37
C LYS A 253 -21.03 -32.32 -47.50
N LEU A 254 -22.33 -32.01 -47.36
CA LEU A 254 -23.09 -31.35 -48.43
C LEU A 254 -23.01 -29.82 -48.34
N THR A 255 -22.78 -29.26 -47.15
CA THR A 255 -22.50 -27.82 -46.97
C THR A 255 -21.11 -27.37 -47.44
N PHE A 256 -20.20 -28.29 -47.76
CA PHE A 256 -18.84 -27.96 -48.20
C PHE A 256 -18.72 -27.58 -49.68
N VAL A 257 -19.78 -27.77 -50.49
CA VAL A 257 -19.75 -27.49 -51.94
C VAL A 257 -20.39 -26.13 -52.30
N VAL A 258 -21.02 -25.44 -51.35
CA VAL A 258 -21.60 -24.09 -51.54
C VAL A 258 -20.96 -23.09 -50.56
N ALA A 259 -19.64 -23.18 -50.35
CA ALA A 259 -18.94 -22.46 -49.30
C ALA A 259 -17.77 -21.63 -49.85
N GLU A 260 -18.09 -20.55 -50.56
CA GLU A 260 -17.17 -19.41 -50.68
C GLU A 260 -17.74 -18.13 -50.03
N GLU A 261 -19.07 -18.02 -49.88
CA GLU A 261 -19.74 -16.89 -49.22
C GLU A 261 -20.23 -17.19 -47.78
N VAL A 262 -20.40 -18.47 -47.41
CA VAL A 262 -20.96 -18.89 -46.10
C VAL A 262 -19.89 -19.10 -45.01
N GLY A 263 -18.60 -19.05 -45.37
CA GLY A 263 -17.48 -19.26 -44.44
C GLY A 263 -17.45 -18.29 -43.25
N ILE A 264 -18.07 -17.12 -43.39
CA ILE A 264 -18.19 -16.12 -42.31
C ILE A 264 -19.26 -16.53 -41.30
N ALA A 265 -20.41 -17.06 -41.74
CA ALA A 265 -21.51 -17.46 -40.86
C ALA A 265 -21.18 -18.69 -40.01
N VAL A 266 -20.45 -19.66 -40.58
CA VAL A 266 -20.00 -20.86 -39.83
C VAL A 266 -18.94 -20.52 -38.79
N ARG A 267 -18.03 -19.57 -39.08
CA ARG A 267 -17.08 -19.06 -38.08
C ARG A 267 -17.78 -18.27 -36.96
N PHE A 268 -18.85 -17.55 -37.28
CA PHE A 268 -19.64 -16.81 -36.30
C PHE A 268 -20.44 -17.75 -35.36
N LEU A 269 -21.09 -18.77 -35.91
CA LEU A 269 -21.74 -19.83 -35.12
C LEU A 269 -20.75 -20.63 -34.29
N GLY A 270 -19.56 -20.93 -34.82
CA GLY A 270 -18.48 -21.58 -34.07
C GLY A 270 -17.98 -20.74 -32.89
N LEU A 271 -17.87 -19.42 -33.04
CA LEU A 271 -17.51 -18.50 -31.95
C LEU A 271 -18.62 -18.37 -30.90
N ILE A 272 -19.89 -18.35 -31.31
CA ILE A 272 -21.04 -18.30 -30.38
C ILE A 272 -21.15 -19.60 -29.58
N LEU A 273 -21.03 -20.77 -30.24
CA LEU A 273 -21.11 -22.07 -29.57
C LEU A 273 -19.93 -22.29 -28.60
N ASN A 274 -18.71 -21.86 -28.96
CA ASN A 274 -17.56 -21.98 -28.07
C ASN A 274 -17.70 -21.08 -26.82
N LYS A 275 -18.41 -19.95 -26.93
CA LYS A 275 -18.73 -19.05 -25.82
C LYS A 275 -19.86 -19.56 -24.92
N ILE A 276 -20.76 -20.40 -25.45
CA ILE A 276 -21.82 -21.06 -24.67
C ILE A 276 -21.25 -22.26 -23.90
N ILE A 277 -20.35 -23.03 -24.51
CA ILE A 277 -19.74 -24.22 -23.88
C ILE A 277 -18.74 -23.85 -22.77
N THR A 278 -18.08 -22.69 -22.85
CA THR A 278 -17.13 -22.24 -21.81
C THR A 278 -17.78 -21.57 -20.59
N VAL A 279 -19.09 -21.40 -20.58
CA VAL A 279 -19.84 -20.82 -19.43
C VAL A 279 -20.37 -21.90 -18.47
N GLU A 280 -20.26 -23.19 -18.81
CA GLU A 280 -20.74 -24.31 -17.99
C GLU A 280 -19.63 -25.19 -17.37
N TYR A 281 -18.40 -24.70 -17.22
CA TYR A 281 -17.37 -25.33 -16.38
C TYR A 281 -16.67 -24.34 -15.46
#